data_AF-A0A351MER4-F1
#
_entry.id   AF-A0A351MER4-F1
#
_cell.length_a   1.000
_cell.length_b   1.000
_cell.length_c   1.000
_cell.angle_alpha   90.00
_cell.angle_beta   90.00
_cell.angle_gamma   90.00
#
_symmetry.space_group_name_H-M   'P 1'
#
loop_
_entity.id
_entity.type
_entity.pdbx_description
1 polymer ?
#
loop_
_entity_poly.entity_id
_entity_poly.type
_entity_poly.pdbx_seq_one_letter_code
_entity_poly.pdbx_strand_id
1 'polypeptide(L)'
;MRPTGALHLGHYHGVLKNWLALQQEYECLFFVADWHALTTHYETPGEIALLGREMLIDWLAVGVDPDQATLFMQSMVPGHAELALLLGMMTPLGWLERVPSYKDQQAKLTGRDLSTYGFLGYPLLQSADILIYRAGLVPVGEDQVAHIELAREVVRRFNHLYGREPDFEEKARAAATKMGKQNAKLYFDLRKRFQEQGDSEAVASAHTLLQGQQNISQSDRERLSGFLEGTGKSILTEPQP
;
A
#
# COMPACT_ATOMS: atom_id res chain seq x y z
N MET A 1 7.99 7.75 -9.15
CA MET A 1 8.25 9.21 -9.29
C MET A 1 7.58 9.72 -10.57
N ARG A 2 6.99 10.93 -10.55
CA ARG A 2 6.25 11.48 -11.73
C ARG A 2 7.21 12.08 -12.77
N PRO A 3 7.06 11.79 -14.07
CA PRO A 3 7.86 12.41 -15.13
C PRO A 3 7.34 13.81 -15.50
N THR A 4 7.81 14.84 -14.81
CA THR A 4 7.37 16.24 -15.02
C THR A 4 8.49 17.19 -15.49
N GLY A 5 9.64 16.65 -15.89
CA GLY A 5 10.79 17.41 -16.36
C GLY A 5 12.12 16.71 -16.06
N ALA A 6 13.22 17.32 -16.48
CA ALA A 6 14.56 16.82 -16.20
C ALA A 6 14.84 16.77 -14.69
N LEU A 7 15.53 15.70 -14.25
CA LEU A 7 15.98 15.61 -12.87
C LEU A 7 17.07 16.66 -12.57
N HIS A 8 17.22 16.99 -11.30
CA HIS A 8 18.16 17.99 -10.82
C HIS A 8 18.75 17.57 -9.47
N LEU A 9 19.78 18.26 -8.97
CA LEU A 9 20.49 17.88 -7.74
C LEU A 9 19.57 17.69 -6.51
N GLY A 10 18.48 18.45 -6.42
CA GLY A 10 17.45 18.22 -5.38
C GLY A 10 16.84 16.81 -5.41
N HIS A 11 16.58 16.24 -6.59
CA HIS A 11 16.10 14.86 -6.74
C HIS A 11 17.16 13.84 -6.30
N TYR A 12 18.43 14.11 -6.64
CA TYR A 12 19.54 13.25 -6.24
C TYR A 12 19.69 13.18 -4.72
N HIS A 13 19.77 14.34 -4.06
CA HIS A 13 19.94 14.41 -2.61
C HIS A 13 18.68 14.02 -1.82
N GLY A 14 17.49 14.30 -2.38
CA GLY A 14 16.22 14.02 -1.70
C GLY A 14 15.78 12.56 -1.79
N VAL A 15 16.01 11.89 -2.92
CA VAL A 15 15.41 10.57 -3.18
C VAL A 15 16.43 9.57 -3.72
N LEU A 16 17.12 9.88 -4.83
CA LEU A 16 17.91 8.86 -5.55
C LEU A 16 19.08 8.33 -4.72
N LYS A 17 19.75 9.18 -3.94
CA LYS A 17 20.83 8.75 -3.05
C LYS A 17 20.35 7.71 -2.02
N ASN A 18 19.12 7.85 -1.53
CA ASN A 18 18.53 6.87 -0.61
C ASN A 18 18.20 5.55 -1.33
N TRP A 19 17.70 5.62 -2.56
CA TRP A 19 17.44 4.42 -3.37
C TRP A 19 18.69 3.57 -3.59
N LEU A 20 19.86 4.19 -3.73
CA LEU A 20 21.14 3.47 -3.87
C LEU A 20 21.46 2.59 -2.65
N ALA A 21 21.09 3.01 -1.45
CA ALA A 21 21.24 2.21 -0.24
C ALA A 21 20.12 1.17 -0.12
N LEU A 22 18.86 1.59 -0.34
CA LEU A 22 17.70 0.71 -0.20
C LEU A 22 17.75 -0.50 -1.13
N GLN A 23 18.19 -0.34 -2.39
CA GLN A 23 18.29 -1.46 -3.34
C GLN A 23 19.29 -2.54 -2.92
N GLN A 24 20.22 -2.24 -2.00
CA GLN A 24 21.17 -3.21 -1.46
C GLN A 24 20.59 -3.97 -0.25
N GLU A 25 19.60 -3.39 0.43
CA GLU A 25 19.06 -3.90 1.69
C GLU A 25 17.67 -4.55 1.53
N TYR A 26 16.90 -4.13 0.52
CA TYR A 26 15.50 -4.52 0.33
C TYR A 26 15.20 -4.88 -1.12
N GLU A 27 14.18 -5.71 -1.30
CA GLU A 27 13.53 -5.89 -2.60
C GLU A 27 12.80 -4.58 -2.98
N CYS A 28 13.39 -3.83 -3.91
CA CYS A 28 12.91 -2.51 -4.28
C CYS A 28 12.10 -2.52 -5.58
N LEU A 29 11.01 -1.76 -5.56
CA LEU A 29 10.18 -1.47 -6.73
C LEU A 29 10.26 0.04 -7.01
N PHE A 30 10.93 0.42 -8.10
CA PHE A 30 11.04 1.80 -8.53
C PHE A 30 10.30 1.99 -9.85
N PHE A 31 9.40 2.97 -9.90
CA PHE A 31 8.58 3.12 -11.10
C PHE A 31 8.33 4.57 -11.52
N VAL A 32 8.22 4.75 -12.82
CA VAL A 32 7.83 6.00 -13.45
C VAL A 32 6.30 6.09 -13.39
N ALA A 33 5.80 7.07 -12.66
CA ALA A 33 4.38 7.29 -12.40
C ALA A 33 3.76 8.15 -13.52
N ASP A 34 3.69 7.60 -14.73
CA ASP A 34 3.25 8.30 -15.94
C ASP A 34 1.74 8.59 -15.96
N TRP A 35 0.88 7.72 -15.43
CA TRP A 35 -0.53 8.05 -15.24
C TRP A 35 -0.76 9.13 -14.18
N HIS A 36 0.08 9.20 -13.15
CA HIS A 36 0.06 10.33 -12.21
C HIS A 36 0.43 11.65 -12.88
N ALA A 37 1.32 11.64 -13.89
CA ALA A 37 1.61 12.86 -14.65
C ALA A 37 0.39 13.34 -15.45
N LEU A 38 -0.41 12.43 -16.02
CA LEU A 38 -1.63 12.77 -16.74
C LEU A 38 -2.64 13.54 -15.89
N THR A 39 -2.66 13.35 -14.56
CA THR A 39 -3.61 14.06 -13.67
C THR A 39 -3.42 15.58 -13.66
N THR A 40 -2.25 16.06 -14.08
CA THR A 40 -1.95 17.49 -14.21
C THR A 40 -1.51 17.91 -15.60
N HIS A 41 -1.12 16.97 -16.49
CA HIS A 41 -0.65 17.22 -17.85
C HIS A 41 -1.55 16.61 -18.94
N TYR A 42 -2.84 16.38 -18.66
CA TYR A 42 -3.77 15.75 -19.59
C TYR A 42 -3.96 16.51 -20.92
N GLU A 43 -3.72 17.84 -20.94
CA GLU A 43 -3.85 18.66 -22.16
C GLU A 43 -2.65 18.51 -23.12
N THR A 44 -1.48 18.12 -22.59
CA THR A 44 -0.24 17.98 -23.37
C THR A 44 0.48 16.66 -23.05
N PRO A 45 -0.16 15.49 -23.28
CA PRO A 45 0.37 14.20 -22.84
C PRO A 45 1.59 13.73 -23.65
N GLY A 46 1.87 14.34 -24.81
CA GLY A 46 2.88 13.88 -25.76
C GLY A 46 4.30 13.81 -25.20
N GLU A 47 4.62 14.61 -24.18
CA GLU A 47 5.96 14.63 -23.57
C GLU A 47 6.13 13.59 -22.45
N ILE A 48 5.04 13.08 -21.86
CA ILE A 48 5.10 12.20 -20.68
C ILE A 48 5.92 10.94 -20.95
N ALA A 49 5.73 10.32 -22.11
CA ALA A 49 6.45 9.11 -22.50
C ALA A 49 7.96 9.38 -22.69
N LEU A 50 8.32 10.51 -23.29
CA LEU A 50 9.71 10.92 -23.47
C LEU A 50 10.36 11.19 -22.12
N LEU A 51 9.73 12.03 -21.29
CA LEU A 51 10.21 12.39 -19.96
C LEU A 51 10.33 11.16 -19.04
N GLY A 52 9.42 10.19 -19.17
CA GLY A 52 9.50 8.93 -18.45
C GLY A 52 10.71 8.09 -18.85
N ARG A 53 11.05 8.05 -20.14
CA ARG A 53 12.24 7.37 -20.63
C ARG A 53 13.53 8.07 -20.20
N GLU A 54 13.57 9.40 -20.30
CA GLU A 54 14.71 10.21 -19.84
C GLU A 54 14.95 10.03 -18.33
N MET A 55 13.89 10.05 -17.54
CA MET A 55 13.95 9.78 -16.11
C MET A 55 14.51 8.40 -15.78
N LEU A 56 14.13 7.37 -16.53
CA LEU A 56 14.69 6.03 -16.35
C LEU A 56 16.19 6.00 -16.68
N ILE A 57 16.61 6.70 -17.75
CA ILE A 57 18.03 6.86 -18.09
C ILE A 57 18.79 7.54 -16.96
N ASP A 58 18.23 8.61 -16.38
CA ASP A 58 18.84 9.31 -15.25
C ASP A 58 19.00 8.41 -14.02
N TRP A 59 18.02 7.56 -13.71
CA TRP A 59 18.11 6.62 -12.59
C TRP A 59 19.24 5.61 -12.80
N LEU A 60 19.33 5.03 -14.00
CA LEU A 60 20.41 4.11 -14.36
C LEU A 60 21.78 4.81 -14.30
N ALA A 61 21.87 6.05 -14.80
CA ALA A 61 23.10 6.83 -14.78
C ALA A 61 23.59 7.16 -13.36
N VAL A 62 22.67 7.30 -12.40
CA VAL A 62 22.98 7.54 -10.98
C VAL A 62 23.37 6.25 -10.24
N GLY A 63 23.04 5.07 -10.79
CA GLY A 63 23.42 3.78 -10.23
C GLY A 63 22.27 2.96 -9.66
N VAL A 64 21.01 3.27 -9.99
CA VAL A 64 19.91 2.34 -9.75
C VAL A 64 20.11 1.14 -10.69
N ASP A 65 20.20 -0.05 -10.12
CA ASP A 65 20.64 -1.26 -10.80
C ASP A 65 19.44 -2.21 -11.02
N PRO A 66 19.07 -2.53 -12.28
CA PRO A 66 17.98 -3.45 -12.57
C PRO A 66 18.23 -4.90 -12.13
N ASP A 67 19.48 -5.26 -11.81
CA ASP A 67 19.80 -6.57 -11.22
C ASP A 67 19.54 -6.60 -9.70
N GLN A 68 19.38 -5.43 -9.05
CA GLN A 68 19.13 -5.29 -7.60
C GLN A 68 17.70 -4.81 -7.28
N ALA A 69 17.05 -4.10 -8.21
CA ALA A 69 15.70 -3.58 -8.05
C ALA A 69 14.86 -3.81 -9.30
N THR A 70 13.54 -3.84 -9.15
CA THR A 70 12.62 -3.90 -10.29
C THR A 70 12.24 -2.48 -10.73
N LEU A 71 12.57 -2.13 -11.98
CA LEU A 71 12.26 -0.84 -12.58
C LEU A 71 11.15 -1.00 -13.63
N PHE A 72 10.12 -0.15 -13.59
CA PHE A 72 9.02 -0.22 -14.56
C PHE A 72 8.30 1.11 -14.79
N MET A 73 7.48 1.15 -15.84
CA MET A 73 6.54 2.24 -16.13
C MET A 73 5.16 1.88 -15.58
N GLN A 74 4.50 2.78 -14.85
CA GLN A 74 3.17 2.53 -14.27
C GLN A 74 2.17 2.06 -15.34
N SER A 75 2.11 2.74 -16.48
CA SER A 75 1.21 2.38 -17.58
C SER A 75 1.44 1.00 -18.21
N MET A 76 2.60 0.40 -18.00
CA MET A 76 2.92 -0.94 -18.52
C MET A 76 2.40 -2.06 -17.62
N VAL A 77 1.79 -1.72 -16.48
CA VAL A 77 1.19 -2.68 -15.55
C VAL A 77 -0.30 -2.32 -15.37
N PRO A 78 -1.20 -2.85 -16.22
CA PRO A 78 -2.63 -2.52 -16.20
C PRO A 78 -3.32 -2.76 -14.85
N GLY A 79 -2.78 -3.68 -14.04
CA GLY A 79 -3.28 -3.98 -12.70
C GLY A 79 -3.40 -2.76 -11.79
N HIS A 80 -2.57 -1.72 -11.98
CA HIS A 80 -2.70 -0.44 -11.27
C HIS A 80 -4.06 0.21 -11.51
N ALA A 81 -4.51 0.27 -12.77
CA ALA A 81 -5.79 0.85 -13.15
C ALA A 81 -6.96 -0.03 -12.70
N GLU A 82 -6.83 -1.35 -12.86
CA GLU A 82 -7.86 -2.31 -12.43
C GLU A 82 -8.09 -2.22 -10.92
N LEU A 83 -7.01 -2.23 -10.12
CA LEU A 83 -7.13 -2.12 -8.68
C LEU A 83 -7.65 -0.74 -8.26
N ALA A 84 -7.17 0.35 -8.86
CA ALA A 84 -7.68 1.70 -8.58
C ALA A 84 -9.19 1.81 -8.84
N LEU A 85 -9.68 1.22 -9.94
CA LEU A 85 -11.11 1.16 -10.26
C LEU A 85 -11.90 0.42 -9.18
N LEU A 86 -11.44 -0.77 -8.78
CA LEU A 86 -12.11 -1.59 -7.77
C LEU A 86 -12.14 -0.90 -6.40
N LEU A 87 -11.01 -0.33 -5.97
CA LEU A 87 -10.94 0.46 -4.74
C LEU A 87 -11.83 1.70 -4.81
N GLY A 88 -12.01 2.27 -6.00
CA GLY A 88 -12.91 3.40 -6.25
C GLY A 88 -14.37 3.12 -5.89
N MET A 89 -14.84 1.88 -6.06
CA MET A 89 -16.22 1.49 -5.77
C MET A 89 -16.55 1.54 -4.27
N MET A 90 -15.54 1.48 -3.41
CA MET A 90 -15.72 1.41 -1.97
C MET A 90 -15.17 2.63 -1.21
N THR A 91 -14.40 3.49 -1.87
CA THR A 91 -13.75 4.66 -1.25
C THR A 91 -14.71 5.84 -1.16
N PRO A 92 -15.01 6.37 0.03
CA PRO A 92 -15.86 7.56 0.16
C PRO A 92 -15.23 8.80 -0.49
N LEU A 93 -16.02 9.55 -1.25
CA LEU A 93 -15.57 10.77 -1.93
C LEU A 93 -14.90 11.77 -0.97
N GLY A 94 -15.51 11.98 0.20
CA GLY A 94 -14.99 12.91 1.20
C GLY A 94 -13.63 12.54 1.79
N TRP A 95 -13.11 11.32 1.58
CA TRP A 95 -11.74 10.98 1.93
C TRP A 95 -10.75 11.65 0.98
N LEU A 96 -11.05 11.63 -0.32
CA LEU A 96 -10.24 12.23 -1.37
C LEU A 96 -10.23 13.76 -1.29
N GLU A 97 -11.40 14.37 -1.05
CA GLU A 97 -11.56 15.83 -0.93
C GLU A 97 -10.83 16.44 0.28
N ARG A 98 -10.47 15.61 1.27
CA ARG A 98 -9.78 16.02 2.50
C ARG A 98 -8.27 15.84 2.45
N VAL A 99 -7.72 15.21 1.41
CA VAL A 99 -6.27 15.10 1.25
C VAL A 99 -5.68 16.52 1.10
N PRO A 100 -4.79 16.99 2.00
CA PRO A 100 -4.35 18.40 2.02
C PRO A 100 -3.76 18.88 0.70
N SER A 101 -2.96 18.02 0.05
CA SER A 101 -2.29 18.32 -1.20
C SER A 101 -3.27 18.61 -2.36
N TYR A 102 -4.50 18.10 -2.32
CA TYR A 102 -5.51 18.37 -3.35
C TYR A 102 -5.84 19.86 -3.43
N LYS A 103 -6.18 20.47 -2.29
CA LYS A 103 -6.52 21.90 -2.21
C LYS A 103 -5.30 22.79 -2.47
N ASP A 104 -4.16 22.41 -1.91
CA ASP A 104 -2.92 23.18 -2.06
C ASP A 104 -2.45 23.23 -3.53
N GLN A 105 -2.52 22.11 -4.24
CA GLN A 105 -2.13 22.05 -5.65
C GLN A 105 -3.15 22.75 -6.55
N GLN A 106 -4.45 22.65 -6.26
CA GLN A 106 -5.49 23.44 -6.96
C GLN A 106 -5.24 24.95 -6.84
N ALA A 107 -4.83 25.42 -5.65
CA ALA A 107 -4.55 26.84 -5.44
C ALA A 107 -3.24 27.30 -6.12
N LYS A 108 -2.22 26.43 -6.21
CA LYS A 108 -0.90 26.77 -6.77
C LYS A 108 -0.85 26.71 -8.30
N LEU A 109 -1.59 25.80 -8.92
CA LEU A 109 -1.53 25.56 -10.36
C LEU A 109 -2.59 26.38 -11.10
N THR A 110 -2.47 27.71 -11.02
CA THR A 110 -3.46 28.69 -11.53
C THR A 110 -3.66 28.74 -13.05
N GLY A 111 -2.88 27.96 -13.81
CA GLY A 111 -2.96 27.87 -15.28
C GLY A 111 -3.48 26.54 -15.82
N ARG A 112 -4.01 25.66 -14.96
CA ARG A 112 -4.53 24.34 -15.37
C ARG A 112 -5.88 24.08 -14.71
N ASP A 113 -6.82 23.49 -15.44
CA ASP A 113 -8.07 23.03 -14.83
C ASP A 113 -7.84 21.70 -14.11
N LEU A 114 -7.77 21.77 -12.77
CA LEU A 114 -7.60 20.61 -11.91
C LEU A 114 -8.91 20.14 -11.28
N SER A 115 -10.05 20.61 -11.80
CA SER A 115 -11.39 20.19 -11.41
C SER A 115 -11.77 18.86 -12.07
N THR A 116 -10.81 17.94 -12.21
CA THR A 116 -10.97 16.67 -12.92
C THR A 116 -11.07 15.51 -11.96
N TYR A 117 -11.81 14.46 -12.35
CA TYR A 117 -11.86 13.22 -11.60
C TYR A 117 -10.46 12.61 -11.40
N GLY A 118 -9.60 12.68 -12.43
CA GLY A 118 -8.23 12.16 -12.34
C GLY A 118 -7.42 12.87 -11.26
N PHE A 119 -7.55 14.18 -11.14
CA PHE A 119 -6.86 14.96 -10.11
C PHE A 119 -7.45 14.76 -8.71
N LEU A 120 -8.75 14.52 -8.58
CA LEU A 120 -9.34 14.14 -7.29
C LEU A 120 -8.97 12.69 -6.89
N GLY A 121 -8.89 11.79 -7.87
CA GLY A 121 -8.69 10.36 -7.69
C GLY A 121 -7.24 9.91 -7.56
N TYR A 122 -6.25 10.75 -7.86
CA TYR A 122 -4.84 10.34 -7.85
C TYR A 122 -4.35 9.77 -6.50
N PRO A 123 -4.81 10.23 -5.31
CA PRO A 123 -4.39 9.62 -4.05
C PRO A 123 -4.86 8.15 -3.94
N LEU A 124 -5.99 7.80 -4.54
CA LEU A 124 -6.47 6.43 -4.61
C LEU A 124 -5.70 5.60 -5.63
N LEU A 125 -5.30 6.19 -6.77
CA LEU A 125 -4.39 5.56 -7.71
C LEU A 125 -3.05 5.24 -7.04
N GLN A 126 -2.49 6.17 -6.25
CA GLN A 126 -1.29 5.93 -5.45
C GLN A 126 -1.48 4.80 -4.42
N SER A 127 -2.66 4.70 -3.82
CA SER A 127 -3.00 3.57 -2.96
C SER A 127 -2.97 2.25 -3.75
N ALA A 128 -3.54 2.20 -4.95
CA ALA A 128 -3.46 1.02 -5.81
C ALA A 128 -2.01 0.66 -6.18
N ASP A 129 -1.18 1.66 -6.49
CA ASP A 129 0.23 1.48 -6.83
C ASP A 129 1.03 0.79 -5.71
N ILE A 130 0.67 1.06 -4.46
CA ILE A 130 1.29 0.45 -3.27
C ILE A 130 0.74 -0.97 -3.03
N LEU A 131 -0.59 -1.10 -3.08
CA LEU A 131 -1.29 -2.29 -2.58
C LEU A 131 -1.19 -3.48 -3.51
N ILE A 132 -1.06 -3.27 -4.82
CA ILE A 132 -0.92 -4.36 -5.79
C ILE A 132 0.32 -5.22 -5.53
N TYR A 133 1.37 -4.64 -4.96
CA TYR A 133 2.62 -5.32 -4.62
C TYR A 133 2.71 -5.75 -3.16
N ARG A 134 1.66 -5.48 -2.35
CA ARG A 134 1.67 -5.72 -0.89
C ARG A 134 2.89 -5.07 -0.21
N ALA A 135 3.29 -3.88 -0.66
CA ALA A 135 4.47 -3.20 -0.15
C ALA A 135 4.31 -2.87 1.34
N GLY A 136 5.25 -3.36 2.16
CA GLY A 136 5.24 -3.12 3.61
C GLY A 136 5.84 -1.77 4.02
N LEU A 137 6.80 -1.26 3.24
CA LEU A 137 7.49 0.00 3.45
C LEU A 137 7.38 0.87 2.19
N VAL A 138 7.04 2.14 2.34
CA VAL A 138 6.89 3.10 1.25
C VAL A 138 7.60 4.39 1.61
N PRO A 139 8.86 4.60 1.17
CA PRO A 139 9.62 5.77 1.54
C PRO A 139 9.01 7.03 0.93
N VAL A 140 8.55 7.93 1.78
CA VAL A 140 7.87 9.16 1.36
C VAL A 140 8.38 10.40 2.11
N GLY A 141 8.26 11.56 1.48
CA GLY A 141 8.46 12.85 2.14
C GLY A 141 7.29 13.23 3.05
N GLU A 142 7.49 14.23 3.91
CA GLU A 142 6.46 14.73 4.84
C GLU A 142 5.17 15.16 4.12
N ASP A 143 5.27 15.64 2.88
CA ASP A 143 4.16 16.09 2.05
C ASP A 143 3.24 14.95 1.54
N GLN A 144 3.72 13.70 1.62
CA GLN A 144 3.03 12.50 1.13
C GLN A 144 2.51 11.59 2.25
N VAL A 145 2.74 11.95 3.52
CA VAL A 145 2.27 11.16 4.68
C VAL A 145 0.74 11.01 4.67
N ALA A 146 0.01 12.05 4.27
CA ALA A 146 -1.45 12.00 4.15
C ALA A 146 -1.93 10.96 3.12
N HIS A 147 -1.16 10.71 2.05
CA HIS A 147 -1.47 9.70 1.05
C HIS A 147 -1.23 8.28 1.56
N ILE A 148 -0.18 8.08 2.36
CA ILE A 148 0.06 6.80 3.04
C ILE A 148 -1.05 6.50 4.04
N GLU A 149 -1.50 7.49 4.82
CA GLU A 149 -2.64 7.32 5.71
C GLU A 149 -3.94 7.01 4.96
N LEU A 150 -4.19 7.66 3.81
CA LEU A 150 -5.32 7.29 2.96
C LEU A 150 -5.22 5.83 2.49
N ALA A 151 -4.05 5.37 2.05
CA ALA A 151 -3.85 3.98 1.63
C ALA A 151 -4.16 3.01 2.78
N ARG A 152 -3.75 3.34 4.01
CA ARG A 152 -4.06 2.55 5.22
C ARG A 152 -5.55 2.54 5.54
N GLU A 153 -6.25 3.67 5.43
CA GLU A 153 -7.71 3.73 5.61
C GLU A 153 -8.45 2.88 4.56
N VAL A 154 -8.00 2.93 3.30
CA VAL A 154 -8.54 2.10 2.21
C VAL A 154 -8.33 0.61 2.52
N VAL A 155 -7.14 0.21 2.97
CA VAL A 155 -6.85 -1.17 3.38
C VAL A 155 -7.76 -1.62 4.53
N ARG A 156 -7.88 -0.84 5.59
CA ARG A 156 -8.74 -1.19 6.74
C ARG A 156 -10.18 -1.39 6.30
N ARG A 157 -10.68 -0.51 5.43
CA ARG A 157 -12.04 -0.61 4.90
C ARG A 157 -12.19 -1.84 3.99
N PHE A 158 -11.21 -2.13 3.13
CA PHE A 158 -11.23 -3.30 2.26
C PHE A 158 -11.26 -4.59 3.08
N ASN A 159 -10.35 -4.71 4.05
CA ASN A 159 -10.29 -5.86 4.96
C ASN A 159 -11.55 -5.98 5.82
N HIS A 160 -12.18 -4.87 6.21
CA HIS A 160 -13.45 -4.90 6.92
C HIS A 160 -14.60 -5.42 6.05
N LEU A 161 -14.72 -4.95 4.81
CA LEU A 161 -15.79 -5.34 3.89
C LEU A 161 -15.63 -6.77 3.37
N TYR A 162 -14.40 -7.19 3.08
CA TYR A 162 -14.13 -8.45 2.35
C TYR A 162 -13.40 -9.50 3.18
N GLY A 163 -12.81 -9.13 4.32
CA GLY A 163 -12.08 -10.04 5.21
C GLY A 163 -12.98 -10.94 6.06
N ARG A 164 -14.29 -10.69 6.11
CA ARG A 164 -15.25 -11.54 6.85
C ARG A 164 -16.07 -12.40 5.89
N GLU A 165 -15.82 -13.70 5.94
CA GLU A 165 -16.67 -14.72 5.32
C GLU A 165 -17.93 -14.93 6.19
N PRO A 166 -19.10 -15.35 5.63
CA PRO A 166 -20.31 -15.60 6.40
C PRO A 166 -20.11 -16.50 7.64
N ASP A 167 -19.27 -17.52 7.50
CA ASP A 167 -18.95 -18.48 8.57
C ASP A 167 -17.55 -18.24 9.18
N PHE A 168 -17.09 -16.98 9.21
CA PHE A 168 -15.73 -16.64 9.62
C PHE A 168 -15.36 -17.20 11.00
N GLU A 169 -16.24 -17.04 12.00
CA GLU A 169 -15.97 -17.53 13.36
C GLU A 169 -15.93 -19.06 13.43
N GLU A 170 -16.86 -19.74 12.74
CA GLU A 170 -16.89 -21.20 12.70
C GLU A 170 -15.60 -21.74 12.07
N LYS A 171 -15.20 -21.16 10.93
CA LYS A 171 -13.95 -21.52 10.25
C LYS A 171 -12.71 -21.17 11.09
N ALA A 172 -12.74 -20.10 11.87
CA ALA A 172 -11.64 -19.74 12.77
C ALA A 172 -11.51 -20.76 13.91
N ARG A 173 -12.63 -21.18 14.50
CA ARG A 173 -12.64 -22.22 15.54
C ARG A 173 -12.18 -23.57 14.96
N ALA A 174 -12.61 -23.93 13.76
CA ALA A 174 -12.16 -25.13 13.05
C ALA A 174 -10.67 -25.05 12.68
N ALA A 175 -10.14 -23.87 12.33
CA ALA A 175 -8.70 -23.69 12.13
C ALA A 175 -7.92 -23.86 13.44
N ALA A 176 -8.44 -23.38 14.57
CA ALA A 176 -7.78 -23.51 15.87
C ALA A 176 -7.62 -24.99 16.29
N THR A 177 -8.61 -25.84 16.01
CA THR A 177 -8.53 -27.27 16.36
C THR A 177 -7.41 -28.00 15.62
N LYS A 178 -7.05 -27.57 14.41
CA LYS A 178 -5.92 -28.12 13.62
C LYS A 178 -4.56 -27.90 14.30
N MET A 179 -4.43 -26.91 15.19
CA MET A 179 -3.19 -26.67 15.97
C MET A 179 -3.00 -27.69 17.10
N GLY A 180 -3.99 -28.56 17.37
CA GLY A 180 -3.98 -29.50 18.49
C GLY A 180 -4.60 -28.93 19.76
N LYS A 181 -5.09 -29.81 20.64
CA LYS A 181 -5.91 -29.44 21.81
C LYS A 181 -5.22 -28.43 22.75
N GLN A 182 -3.92 -28.58 22.99
CA GLN A 182 -3.16 -27.72 23.89
C GLN A 182 -2.96 -26.31 23.30
N ASN A 183 -2.54 -26.24 22.04
CA ASN A 183 -2.31 -24.95 21.35
C ASN A 183 -3.62 -24.22 21.09
N ALA A 184 -4.70 -24.93 20.76
CA ALA A 184 -6.03 -24.35 20.63
C ALA A 184 -6.48 -23.70 21.94
N LYS A 185 -6.31 -24.40 23.07
CA LYS A 185 -6.64 -23.85 24.40
C LYS A 185 -5.83 -22.59 24.70
N LEU A 186 -4.50 -22.64 24.53
CA LEU A 186 -3.62 -21.50 24.73
C LEU A 186 -4.03 -20.30 23.86
N TYR A 187 -4.33 -20.53 22.58
CA TYR A 187 -4.80 -19.49 21.67
C TYR A 187 -6.09 -18.81 22.16
N PHE A 188 -7.09 -19.59 22.61
CA PHE A 188 -8.33 -19.02 23.15
C PHE A 188 -8.13 -18.26 24.46
N ASP A 189 -7.22 -18.72 25.32
CA ASP A 189 -6.86 -18.01 26.56
C ASP A 189 -6.18 -16.67 26.26
N LEU A 190 -5.25 -16.63 25.29
CA LEU A 190 -4.61 -15.40 24.81
C LEU A 190 -5.63 -14.43 24.18
N ARG A 191 -6.52 -14.94 23.34
CA ARG A 191 -7.62 -14.15 22.76
C ARG A 191 -8.51 -13.54 23.83
N LYS A 192 -8.88 -14.32 24.84
CA LYS A 192 -9.71 -13.84 25.94
C LYS A 192 -9.02 -12.71 26.71
N ARG A 193 -7.74 -12.86 27.04
CA ARG A 193 -6.92 -11.81 27.68
C ARG A 193 -6.91 -10.53 26.85
N PHE A 194 -6.68 -10.63 25.55
CA PHE A 194 -6.69 -9.44 24.69
C PHE A 194 -8.07 -8.78 24.63
N GLN A 195 -9.13 -9.54 24.35
CA GLN A 195 -10.47 -8.97 24.12
C GLN A 195 -11.15 -8.44 25.39
N GLU A 196 -10.87 -9.04 26.55
CA GLU A 196 -11.48 -8.61 27.81
C GLU A 196 -10.62 -7.60 28.58
N GLN A 197 -9.29 -7.69 28.46
CA GLN A 197 -8.36 -6.92 29.30
C GLN A 197 -7.47 -5.95 28.50
N GLY A 198 -7.52 -5.98 27.17
CA GLY A 198 -6.68 -5.13 26.31
C GLY A 198 -5.20 -5.50 26.33
N ASP A 199 -4.88 -6.75 26.69
CA ASP A 199 -3.52 -7.24 26.86
C ASP A 199 -2.77 -7.36 25.50
N SER A 200 -1.94 -6.36 25.18
CA SER A 200 -1.17 -6.31 23.94
C SER A 200 -0.06 -7.37 23.87
N GLU A 201 0.48 -7.81 25.00
CA GLU A 201 1.48 -8.90 25.04
C GLU A 201 0.86 -10.24 24.66
N ALA A 202 -0.42 -10.44 25.00
CA ALA A 202 -1.16 -11.62 24.58
C ALA A 202 -1.29 -11.71 23.05
N VAL A 203 -1.40 -10.58 22.36
CA VAL A 203 -1.45 -10.52 20.89
C VAL A 203 -0.12 -10.93 20.27
N ALA A 204 0.99 -10.36 20.73
CA ALA A 204 2.33 -10.74 20.26
C ALA A 204 2.62 -12.23 20.50
N SER A 205 2.23 -12.75 21.67
CA SER A 205 2.37 -14.16 22.02
C SER A 205 1.53 -15.07 21.12
N ALA A 206 0.29 -14.66 20.81
CA ALA A 206 -0.59 -15.41 19.92
C ALA A 206 -0.06 -15.41 18.48
N HIS A 207 0.44 -14.29 17.96
CA HIS A 207 1.08 -14.22 16.64
C HIS A 207 2.30 -15.14 16.55
N THR A 208 3.14 -15.15 17.58
CA THR A 208 4.30 -16.07 17.68
C THR A 208 3.85 -17.53 17.66
N LEU A 209 2.80 -17.87 18.42
CA LEU A 209 2.22 -19.22 18.43
C LEU A 209 1.74 -19.63 17.03
N LEU A 210 1.03 -18.73 16.33
CA LEU A 210 0.48 -18.98 14.99
C LEU A 210 1.56 -19.13 13.91
N GLN A 211 2.65 -18.36 13.99
CA GLN A 211 3.80 -18.48 13.10
C GLN A 211 4.54 -19.82 13.30
N GLY A 212 4.61 -20.30 14.54
CA GLY A 212 5.21 -21.60 14.87
C GLY A 212 4.43 -22.83 14.40
N GLN A 213 3.16 -22.67 13.97
CA GLN A 213 2.36 -23.80 13.50
C GLN A 213 2.58 -24.10 12.01
N GLN A 214 3.10 -25.29 11.71
CA GLN A 214 3.23 -25.81 10.34
C GLN A 214 1.98 -26.56 9.85
N ASN A 215 1.09 -26.95 10.76
CA ASN A 215 -0.07 -27.81 10.46
C ASN A 215 -1.32 -27.03 9.99
N ILE A 216 -1.22 -25.71 9.85
CA ILE A 216 -2.31 -24.83 9.40
C ILE A 216 -1.91 -24.12 8.11
N SER A 217 -2.89 -23.90 7.23
CA SER A 217 -2.65 -23.15 6.00
C SER A 217 -2.42 -21.67 6.27
N GLN A 218 -1.84 -20.94 5.30
CA GLN A 218 -1.69 -19.48 5.40
C GLN A 218 -3.06 -18.79 5.59
N SER A 219 -4.10 -19.22 4.88
CA SER A 219 -5.45 -18.67 5.08
C SER A 219 -6.02 -18.98 6.47
N ASP A 220 -5.66 -20.12 7.08
CA ASP A 220 -6.09 -20.44 8.44
C ASP A 220 -5.37 -19.54 9.45
N ARG A 221 -4.08 -19.28 9.23
CA ARG A 221 -3.28 -18.35 10.04
C ARG A 221 -3.84 -16.93 10.01
N GLU A 222 -4.15 -16.41 8.82
CA GLU A 222 -4.78 -15.09 8.66
C GLU A 222 -6.17 -15.02 9.31
N ARG A 223 -6.95 -16.10 9.22
CA ARG A 223 -8.26 -16.18 9.87
C ARG A 223 -8.14 -16.17 11.39
N LEU A 224 -7.18 -16.90 11.94
CA LEU A 224 -6.91 -16.91 13.38
C LEU A 224 -6.37 -15.55 13.84
N SER A 225 -5.45 -14.94 13.11
CA SER A 225 -4.98 -13.57 13.37
C SER A 225 -6.14 -12.56 13.45
N GLY A 226 -7.05 -12.57 12.47
CA GLY A 226 -8.22 -11.68 12.50
C GLY A 226 -9.17 -12.01 13.65
N PHE A 227 -9.41 -13.29 13.90
CA PHE A 227 -10.31 -13.74 14.96
C PHE A 227 -9.80 -13.42 16.37
N LEU A 228 -8.47 -13.42 16.56
CA LEU A 228 -7.79 -12.97 17.78
C LEU A 228 -8.15 -11.51 18.08
N GLU A 229 -8.01 -10.64 17.07
CA GLU A 229 -8.18 -9.20 17.21
C GLU A 229 -9.63 -8.73 17.06
N GLY A 230 -10.57 -9.66 16.81
CA GLY A 230 -11.98 -9.33 16.61
C GLY A 230 -12.30 -8.75 15.23
N THR A 231 -11.36 -8.84 14.29
CA THR A 231 -11.45 -8.35 12.91
C THR A 231 -11.75 -9.50 11.92
N GLY A 232 -11.64 -9.24 10.62
CA GLY A 232 -11.66 -10.27 9.57
C GLY A 232 -10.25 -10.70 9.16
N LYS A 233 -10.12 -11.51 8.11
CA LYS A 233 -8.82 -11.79 7.50
C LYS A 233 -8.16 -10.49 7.02
N SER A 234 -6.85 -10.39 7.21
CA SER A 234 -6.05 -9.34 6.56
C SER A 234 -5.78 -9.77 5.12
N ILE A 235 -6.46 -9.16 4.15
CA ILE A 235 -6.30 -9.46 2.72
C ILE A 235 -5.24 -8.55 2.09
N LEU A 236 -5.34 -7.25 2.38
CA LEU A 236 -4.36 -6.24 2.00
C LEU A 236 -3.54 -5.82 3.22
N THR A 237 -2.27 -5.51 3.00
CA THR A 237 -1.31 -5.09 4.03
C THR A 237 -1.32 -3.57 4.16
N GLU A 238 -1.36 -3.05 5.40
CA GLU A 238 -1.20 -1.62 5.64
C GLU A 238 0.25 -1.20 5.36
N PRO A 239 0.50 -0.25 4.45
CA PRO A 239 1.84 0.26 4.21
C PRO A 239 2.31 1.12 5.39
N GLN A 240 3.62 1.07 5.66
CA GLN A 240 4.30 1.98 6.58
C GLN A 240 5.17 2.98 5.80
N PRO A 241 5.31 4.22 6.29
CA PRO A 241 6.23 5.20 5.70
C PRO A 241 7.70 4.81 5.87
#